data_AF-E0UEF1-F1
#
_entry.id   AF-E0UEF1-F1
#
_cell.length_a   1.000
_cell.length_b   1.000
_cell.length_c   1.000
_cell.angle_alpha   90.00
_cell.angle_beta   90.00
_cell.angle_gamma   90.00
#
_symmetry.space_group_name_H-M   'P 1'
#
loop_
_entity.id
_entity.type
_entity.pdbx_description
1 polymer ?
#
loop_
_entity_poly.entity_id
_entity_poly.type
_entity_poly.pdbx_seq_one_letter_code
_entity_poly.pdbx_strand_id
1 'polypeptide(L)'
;MKSEQTLYGLIWQGLKYFPQVLAKGSQRPPEVSGPAAAAFISGGFGCWVMMIVHHLADTSKARDEIVWKIGSWIPGSRNPSQLWGNIGSYTGKETIFLISWLASWFVLHYLWRNKNIKAKTLFFWMFLFFIAATVMSWHPLFPYLRLM
;
A
#
# COMPACT_ATOMS: atom_id res chain seq x y z
N MET A 1 -41.24 24.08 22.93
CA MET A 1 -39.90 24.11 23.56
C MET A 1 -38.92 23.53 22.55
N LYS A 2 -38.23 24.40 21.80
CA LYS A 2 -37.37 24.01 20.65
C LYS A 2 -36.03 23.59 21.25
N SER A 3 -35.74 22.28 21.30
CA SER A 3 -34.45 21.82 21.83
C SER A 3 -33.34 22.41 20.96
N GLU A 4 -32.49 23.25 21.54
CA GLU A 4 -31.25 23.69 20.88
C GLU A 4 -30.41 22.43 20.62
N GLN A 5 -30.48 21.92 19.40
CA GLN A 5 -29.63 20.81 18.99
C GLN A 5 -28.20 21.35 18.97
N THR A 6 -27.42 20.99 19.98
CA THR A 6 -26.00 21.32 20.07
C THR A 6 -25.27 20.78 18.83
N LEU A 7 -24.29 21.52 18.32
CA LEU A 7 -23.47 21.13 17.16
C LEU A 7 -22.93 19.69 17.28
N TYR A 8 -22.56 19.30 18.50
CA TYR A 8 -22.15 17.94 18.84
C TYR A 8 -23.23 16.87 18.53
N GLY A 9 -24.50 17.15 18.84
CA GLY A 9 -25.61 16.22 18.57
C GLY A 9 -25.83 15.98 17.07
N LEU A 10 -25.67 17.01 16.25
CA LEU A 10 -25.76 16.91 14.78
C LEU A 10 -24.60 16.10 14.20
N ILE A 11 -23.37 16.34 14.67
CA ILE A 11 -22.19 15.57 14.26
C ILE A 11 -22.33 14.10 14.66
N TRP A 12 -22.78 13.83 15.89
CA TRP A 12 -22.96 12.47 16.40
C TRP A 12 -24.06 11.69 15.65
N GLN A 13 -25.16 12.35 15.30
CA GLN A 13 -26.19 11.74 14.45
C GLN A 13 -25.65 11.47 13.04
N GLY A 14 -24.93 12.41 12.44
CA GLY A 14 -24.26 12.21 11.15
C GLY A 14 -23.33 11.00 11.15
N LEU A 15 -22.51 10.84 12.20
CA LEU A 15 -21.60 9.70 12.35
C LEU A 15 -22.33 8.37 12.46
N LYS A 16 -23.54 8.33 13.05
CA LYS A 16 -24.34 7.11 13.17
C LYS A 16 -25.04 6.69 11.88
N TYR A 17 -25.46 7.66 11.06
CA TYR A 17 -26.09 7.39 9.77
C TYR A 17 -25.09 7.14 8.65
N PHE A 18 -23.87 7.64 8.77
CA PHE A 18 -22.80 7.45 7.80
C PHE A 18 -22.52 5.96 7.44
N PRO A 19 -22.41 5.02 8.39
CA PRO A 19 -22.26 3.59 8.10
C PRO A 19 -23.42 3.01 7.28
N GLN A 20 -24.65 3.46 7.55
CA GLN A 20 -25.85 2.95 6.87
C GLN A 20 -25.92 3.39 5.40
N VAL A 21 -25.43 4.59 5.11
CA VAL A 21 -25.35 5.11 3.73
C VAL A 21 -24.31 4.31 2.93
N LEU A 22 -23.15 4.00 3.52
CA LEU A 22 -22.13 3.17 2.86
C LEU A 22 -22.61 1.73 2.63
N ALA A 23 -23.37 1.17 3.57
CA ALA A 23 -23.91 -0.20 3.47
C ALA A 23 -24.96 -0.36 2.36
N LYS A 24 -25.66 0.71 1.95
CA LYS A 24 -26.65 0.65 0.86
C LYS A 24 -26.05 0.28 -0.51
N GLY A 25 -24.75 0.49 -0.71
CA GLY A 25 -24.09 0.21 -1.99
C GLY A 25 -24.52 1.15 -3.13
N SER A 26 -23.94 0.95 -4.32
CA SER A 26 -24.31 1.72 -5.52
C SER A 26 -25.63 1.24 -6.10
N GLN A 27 -26.48 2.16 -6.56
CA GLN A 27 -27.68 1.84 -7.34
C GLN A 27 -27.35 1.25 -8.73
N ARG A 28 -26.12 1.47 -9.20
CA ARG A 28 -25.58 0.94 -10.47
C ARG A 28 -24.24 0.27 -10.19
N PRO A 29 -24.23 -0.93 -9.60
CA PRO A 29 -22.98 -1.64 -9.39
C PRO A 29 -22.40 -2.06 -10.75
N PRO A 30 -21.06 -2.01 -10.91
CA PRO A 30 -20.43 -2.56 -12.11
C PRO A 30 -20.72 -4.06 -12.22
N GLU A 31 -20.94 -4.54 -13.43
CA GLU A 31 -21.24 -5.96 -13.71
C GLU A 31 -20.06 -6.89 -13.43
N VAL A 32 -18.85 -6.34 -13.39
CA VAL A 32 -17.61 -7.08 -13.15
C VAL A 32 -16.80 -6.45 -12.01
N SER A 33 -16.34 -7.29 -11.08
CA SER A 33 -15.49 -6.88 -9.96
C SER A 33 -13.99 -7.02 -10.22
N GLY A 34 -13.60 -7.67 -11.31
CA GLY A 34 -12.21 -8.01 -11.62
C GLY A 34 -11.23 -6.82 -11.72
N PRO A 35 -11.57 -5.71 -12.39
CA PRO A 35 -10.69 -4.53 -12.43
C PRO A 35 -10.40 -3.95 -11.04
N ALA A 36 -11.42 -3.86 -10.18
CA ALA A 36 -11.25 -3.40 -8.81
C ALA A 36 -10.40 -4.38 -8.00
N ALA A 37 -10.66 -5.69 -8.15
CA ALA A 37 -9.89 -6.72 -7.46
C ALA A 37 -8.41 -6.71 -7.85
N ALA A 38 -8.10 -6.50 -9.13
CA ALA A 38 -6.73 -6.36 -9.62
C ALA A 38 -6.02 -5.16 -8.99
N ALA A 39 -6.68 -4.00 -8.89
CA ALA A 39 -6.11 -2.80 -8.29
C ALA A 39 -5.76 -2.99 -6.80
N PHE A 40 -6.66 -3.57 -6.00
CA PHE A 40 -6.41 -3.80 -4.58
C PHE A 40 -5.32 -4.86 -4.32
N ILE A 41 -5.35 -5.99 -5.03
CA ILE A 41 -4.37 -7.07 -4.82
C ILE A 41 -2.97 -6.64 -5.29
N SER A 42 -2.88 -5.94 -6.42
CA SER A 42 -1.59 -5.46 -6.96
C SER A 42 -0.90 -4.46 -6.04
N GLY A 43 -1.65 -3.57 -5.39
CA GLY A 43 -1.09 -2.62 -4.41
C GLY A 43 -0.43 -3.34 -3.24
N GLY A 44 -1.14 -4.33 -2.66
CA GLY A 44 -0.59 -5.17 -1.59
C GLY A 44 0.64 -5.96 -2.05
N PHE A 45 0.59 -6.54 -3.25
CA PHE A 45 1.72 -7.27 -3.84
C PHE A 45 2.96 -6.37 -4.00
N GLY A 46 2.79 -5.13 -4.48
CA GLY A 46 3.85 -4.14 -4.56
C GLY A 46 4.51 -3.90 -3.20
N CYS A 47 3.71 -3.65 -2.16
CA CYS A 47 4.20 -3.46 -0.79
C CYS A 47 5.00 -4.66 -0.29
N TRP A 48 4.50 -5.88 -0.55
CA TRP A 48 5.19 -7.10 -0.16
C TRP A 48 6.54 -7.27 -0.87
N VAL A 49 6.60 -7.03 -2.19
CA VAL A 49 7.87 -7.08 -2.95
C VAL A 49 8.86 -6.03 -2.45
N MET A 50 8.40 -4.81 -2.16
CA MET A 50 9.24 -3.77 -1.56
C MET A 50 9.91 -4.25 -0.27
N MET A 51 9.17 -4.95 0.59
CA MET A 51 9.71 -5.47 1.85
C MET A 51 10.72 -6.61 1.63
N ILE A 52 10.52 -7.47 0.64
CA ILE A 52 11.54 -8.46 0.24
C ILE A 52 12.83 -7.76 -0.16
N VAL A 53 12.73 -6.75 -1.03
CA VAL A 53 13.88 -5.97 -1.50
C VAL A 53 14.57 -5.25 -0.35
N HIS A 54 13.79 -4.69 0.58
CA HIS A 54 14.32 -4.04 1.77
C HIS A 54 15.22 -4.99 2.56
N HIS A 55 14.73 -6.19 2.90
CA HIS A 55 15.52 -7.20 3.61
C HIS A 55 16.73 -7.67 2.81
N LEU A 56 16.60 -7.85 1.49
CA LEU A 56 17.73 -8.24 0.64
C LEU A 56 18.81 -7.16 0.54
N ALA A 57 18.43 -5.88 0.50
CA ALA A 57 19.36 -4.76 0.49
C ALA A 57 20.17 -4.70 1.81
N ASP A 58 19.50 -4.91 2.93
CA ASP A 58 20.11 -4.81 4.26
C ASP A 58 21.13 -5.95 4.54
N THR A 59 21.08 -7.05 3.77
CA THR A 59 22.08 -8.14 3.90
C THR A 59 23.47 -7.82 3.33
N SER A 60 23.60 -6.85 2.40
CA SER A 60 24.89 -6.54 1.77
C SER A 60 24.93 -5.14 1.16
N LYS A 61 26.01 -4.40 1.43
CA LYS A 61 26.25 -3.08 0.84
C LYS A 61 26.23 -3.07 -0.69
N ALA A 62 26.70 -4.15 -1.33
CA ALA A 62 26.67 -4.25 -2.79
C ALA A 62 25.24 -4.35 -3.33
N ARG A 63 24.35 -5.05 -2.62
CA ARG A 63 22.92 -5.17 -2.99
C ARG A 63 22.20 -3.84 -2.76
N ASP A 64 22.47 -3.19 -1.65
CA ASP A 64 21.95 -1.86 -1.35
C ASP A 64 22.34 -0.83 -2.43
N GLU A 65 23.58 -0.85 -2.91
CA GLU A 65 24.04 0.02 -3.99
C GLU A 65 23.34 -0.28 -5.33
N ILE A 66 23.11 -1.55 -5.66
CA ILE A 66 22.34 -1.93 -6.85
C ILE A 66 20.91 -1.39 -6.75
N VAL A 67 20.25 -1.60 -5.62
CA VAL A 67 18.89 -1.08 -5.37
C VAL A 67 18.90 0.44 -5.49
N TRP A 68 19.86 1.12 -4.87
CA TRP A 68 19.98 2.57 -4.96
C TRP A 68 20.14 3.08 -6.40
N LYS A 69 20.94 2.42 -7.22
CA LYS A 69 21.12 2.79 -8.65
C LYS A 69 19.78 2.76 -9.40
N ILE A 70 18.91 1.80 -9.11
CA ILE A 70 17.56 1.70 -9.71
C ILE A 70 16.72 2.95 -9.40
N GLY A 71 16.86 3.52 -8.20
CA GLY A 71 16.14 4.72 -7.76
C GLY A 71 16.87 6.04 -7.94
N SER A 72 18.06 6.03 -8.55
CA SER A 72 18.92 7.22 -8.65
C SER A 72 18.32 8.38 -9.45
N TRP A 73 17.28 8.09 -10.25
CA TRP A 73 16.52 9.07 -11.01
C TRP A 73 15.54 9.89 -10.17
N ILE A 74 15.20 9.44 -8.95
CA ILE A 74 14.30 10.15 -8.04
C ILE A 74 15.02 11.37 -7.44
N PRO A 75 14.50 12.59 -7.61
CA PRO A 75 15.07 13.77 -6.97
C PRO A 75 15.17 13.59 -5.46
N GLY A 76 16.34 13.86 -4.88
CA GLY A 76 16.61 13.58 -3.46
C GLY A 76 17.26 12.22 -3.17
N SER A 77 17.44 11.36 -4.19
CA SER A 77 18.24 10.13 -4.10
C SER A 77 19.74 10.40 -3.89
N ARG A 78 20.22 11.57 -4.34
CA ARG A 78 21.54 12.12 -4.02
C ARG A 78 21.36 13.59 -3.74
N ASN A 79 21.77 14.02 -2.55
CA ASN A 79 21.80 15.44 -2.21
C ASN A 79 23.23 15.85 -1.84
N PRO A 80 23.83 16.84 -2.54
CA PRO A 80 25.14 17.37 -2.17
C PRO A 80 25.08 18.24 -0.91
N SER A 81 23.91 18.74 -0.52
CA SER A 81 23.74 19.58 0.66
C SER A 81 23.47 18.73 1.90
N GLN A 82 24.33 18.80 2.93
CA GLN A 82 24.08 18.16 4.23
C GLN A 82 22.82 18.68 4.94
N LEU A 83 22.35 19.88 4.58
CA LEU A 83 21.14 20.49 5.16
C LEU A 83 19.83 19.80 4.69
N TRP A 84 19.88 19.13 3.54
CA TRP A 84 18.73 18.46 2.94
C TRP A 84 19.07 16.96 2.87
N GLY A 85 18.50 16.17 3.76
CA GLY A 85 18.85 14.74 3.91
C GLY A 85 18.79 13.96 2.59
N ASN A 86 19.60 12.90 2.52
CA ASN A 86 19.59 11.99 1.39
C ASN A 86 18.64 10.81 1.66
N ILE A 87 17.68 10.58 0.77
CA ILE A 87 16.74 9.44 0.85
C ILE A 87 17.48 8.10 0.62
N GLY A 88 18.59 8.14 -0.12
CA GLY A 88 19.50 7.02 -0.31
C GLY A 88 18.85 5.85 -1.05
N SER A 89 19.19 4.63 -0.67
CA SER A 89 18.71 3.40 -1.32
C SER A 89 17.20 3.18 -1.20
N TYR A 90 16.53 3.91 -0.31
CA TYR A 90 15.07 3.87 -0.19
C TYR A 90 14.37 4.30 -1.48
N THR A 91 14.95 5.23 -2.24
CA THR A 91 14.47 5.60 -3.59
C THR A 91 14.42 4.40 -4.55
N GLY A 92 15.38 3.48 -4.42
CA GLY A 92 15.41 2.23 -5.17
C GLY A 92 14.31 1.27 -4.76
N LYS A 93 14.08 1.15 -3.45
CA LYS A 93 13.01 0.33 -2.86
C LYS A 93 11.64 0.80 -3.35
N GLU A 94 11.40 2.12 -3.37
CA GLU A 94 10.17 2.72 -3.91
C GLU A 94 10.01 2.54 -5.43
N THR A 95 11.11 2.60 -6.18
CA THR A 95 11.06 2.34 -7.63
C THR A 95 10.65 0.90 -7.92
N ILE A 96 11.20 -0.06 -7.17
CA ILE A 96 10.85 -1.48 -7.34
C ILE A 96 9.41 -1.75 -6.87
N PHE A 97 8.96 -1.10 -5.80
CA PHE A 97 7.56 -1.09 -5.39
C PHE A 97 6.65 -0.69 -6.55
N LEU A 98 6.92 0.47 -7.16
CA LEU A 98 6.11 1.03 -8.24
C LEU A 98 6.08 0.11 -9.46
N ILE A 99 7.24 -0.39 -9.89
CA ILE A 99 7.33 -1.32 -11.03
C ILE A 99 6.54 -2.60 -10.74
N SER A 100 6.69 -3.18 -9.55
CA SER A 100 6.02 -4.42 -9.16
C SER A 100 4.52 -4.25 -9.05
N TRP A 101 4.07 -3.12 -8.50
CA TRP A 101 2.66 -2.76 -8.45
C TRP A 101 2.07 -2.61 -9.86
N LEU A 102 2.68 -1.82 -10.75
CA LEU A 102 2.16 -1.59 -12.10
C LEU A 102 2.21 -2.85 -12.96
N ALA A 103 3.29 -3.63 -12.89
CA ALA A 103 3.41 -4.89 -13.63
C ALA A 103 2.36 -5.90 -13.17
N SER A 104 2.20 -6.10 -11.86
CA SER A 104 1.19 -7.02 -11.32
C SER A 104 -0.22 -6.53 -11.61
N TRP A 105 -0.48 -5.22 -11.52
CA TRP A 105 -1.76 -4.64 -11.89
C TRP A 105 -2.09 -4.88 -13.36
N PHE A 106 -1.16 -4.62 -14.28
CA PHE A 106 -1.37 -4.83 -15.70
C PHE A 106 -1.72 -6.30 -16.02
N VAL A 107 -0.95 -7.24 -15.45
CA VAL A 107 -1.20 -8.67 -15.62
C VAL A 107 -2.56 -9.07 -15.04
N LEU A 108 -2.86 -8.71 -13.79
CA LEU A 108 -4.12 -9.05 -13.14
C LEU A 108 -5.32 -8.39 -13.82
N HIS A 109 -5.17 -7.14 -14.25
CA HIS A 109 -6.20 -6.41 -14.98
C HIS A 109 -6.51 -7.13 -16.30
N TYR A 110 -5.50 -7.50 -17.09
CA TYR A 110 -5.72 -8.22 -18.33
C TYR A 110 -6.40 -9.58 -18.11
N LEU A 111 -5.99 -10.33 -17.07
CA LEU A 111 -6.56 -11.64 -16.77
C LEU A 111 -7.98 -11.59 -16.21
N TRP A 112 -8.32 -10.54 -15.47
CA TRP A 112 -9.57 -10.44 -14.71
C TRP A 112 -10.55 -9.38 -15.21
N ARG A 113 -10.22 -8.58 -16.23
CA ARG A 113 -11.05 -7.45 -16.73
C ARG A 113 -12.52 -7.81 -16.99
N ASN A 114 -12.79 -9.04 -17.41
CA ASN A 114 -14.14 -9.52 -17.74
C ASN A 114 -14.64 -10.59 -16.74
N LYS A 115 -14.04 -10.69 -15.55
CA LYS A 115 -14.35 -11.73 -14.56
C LYS A 115 -14.96 -11.14 -13.29
N ASN A 116 -15.87 -11.90 -12.71
CA ASN A 116 -16.39 -11.65 -11.37
C ASN A 116 -15.55 -12.39 -10.34
N ILE A 117 -14.74 -11.62 -9.60
CA ILE A 117 -13.91 -12.13 -8.51
C ILE A 117 -14.74 -12.14 -7.24
N LYS A 118 -14.75 -13.29 -6.55
CA LYS A 118 -15.44 -13.46 -5.27
C LYS A 118 -14.80 -12.56 -4.22
N ALA A 119 -15.61 -11.87 -3.43
CA ALA A 119 -15.12 -10.99 -2.36
C ALA A 119 -14.14 -11.69 -1.40
N LYS A 120 -14.41 -12.97 -1.05
CA LYS A 120 -13.50 -13.76 -0.21
C LYS A 120 -12.07 -13.86 -0.77
N THR A 121 -11.94 -14.01 -2.08
CA THR A 121 -10.65 -14.13 -2.75
C THR A 121 -9.94 -12.78 -2.78
N LEU A 122 -10.68 -11.70 -3.06
CA LEU A 122 -10.18 -10.34 -3.00
C LEU A 122 -9.60 -10.02 -1.62
N PHE A 123 -10.42 -10.14 -0.57
CA PHE A 123 -10.01 -9.79 0.78
C PHE A 123 -8.88 -10.70 1.28
N PHE A 124 -8.93 -12.01 1.01
CA PHE A 124 -7.88 -12.93 1.41
C PHE A 124 -6.51 -12.53 0.86
N TRP A 125 -6.39 -12.33 -0.46
CA TRP A 125 -5.10 -11.98 -1.07
C TRP A 125 -4.63 -10.58 -0.69
N MET A 126 -5.55 -9.61 -0.64
CA MET A 126 -5.24 -8.26 -0.22
C MET A 126 -4.69 -8.26 1.21
N PHE A 127 -5.40 -8.84 2.17
CA PHE A 127 -4.94 -8.89 3.55
C PHE A 127 -3.69 -9.74 3.71
N LEU A 128 -3.56 -10.86 2.99
CA LEU A 128 -2.35 -11.69 3.03
C LEU A 128 -1.10 -10.86 2.69
N PHE A 129 -1.13 -10.10 1.59
CA PHE A 129 0.02 -9.29 1.19
C PHE A 129 0.28 -8.12 2.14
N PHE A 130 -0.77 -7.41 2.58
CA PHE A 130 -0.59 -6.30 3.53
C PHE A 130 -0.09 -6.78 4.90
N ILE A 131 -0.62 -7.88 5.42
CA ILE A 131 -0.16 -8.48 6.68
C ILE A 131 1.26 -8.97 6.51
N ALA A 132 1.59 -9.69 5.43
CA ALA A 132 2.95 -10.13 5.16
C ALA A 132 3.93 -8.95 5.10
N ALA A 133 3.61 -7.90 4.35
CA ALA A 133 4.41 -6.68 4.28
C ALA A 133 4.57 -6.05 5.67
N THR A 134 3.49 -5.91 6.44
CA THR A 134 3.50 -5.33 7.79
C THR A 134 4.36 -6.14 8.75
N VAL A 135 4.20 -7.46 8.77
CA VAL A 135 5.00 -8.36 9.61
C VAL A 135 6.48 -8.27 9.22
N MET A 136 6.79 -8.13 7.94
CA MET A 136 8.16 -7.94 7.48
C MET A 136 8.73 -6.55 7.84
N SER A 137 7.89 -5.51 7.93
CA SER A 137 8.30 -4.17 8.33
C SER A 137 8.59 -4.07 9.82
N TRP A 138 7.86 -4.83 10.64
CA TRP A 138 8.01 -4.81 12.09
C TRP A 138 8.99 -5.91 12.49
N HIS A 139 10.17 -5.50 12.96
CA HIS A 139 11.21 -6.37 13.49
C HIS A 139 10.95 -7.07 14.86
N PRO A 140 9.86 -6.89 15.65
CA PRO A 140 9.84 -7.37 17.03
C PRO A 140 9.50 -8.87 17.19
N LEU A 141 9.88 -9.72 16.23
CA LEU A 141 10.25 -11.09 16.56
C LEU A 141 11.75 -11.21 16.95
N PHE A 142 12.62 -10.22 16.67
CA PHE A 142 14.04 -10.24 17.05
C PHE A 142 14.66 -8.83 17.32
N PRO A 143 15.60 -8.71 18.28
CA PRO A 143 15.59 -7.72 19.36
C PRO A 143 16.68 -6.63 19.27
N TYR A 144 17.06 -6.20 18.06
CA TYR A 144 18.14 -5.24 17.84
C TYR A 144 17.64 -3.93 17.23
N LEU A 145 16.87 -3.17 18.01
CA LEU A 145 16.74 -1.73 17.82
C LEU A 145 18.11 -1.09 18.12
N ARG A 146 18.99 -0.98 17.12
CA ARG A 146 19.89 0.17 17.06
C ARG A 146 19.24 1.19 16.14
N LEU A 147 18.37 2.00 16.74
CA LEU A 147 18.09 3.33 16.22
C LEU A 147 19.44 4.06 16.21
N MET A 148 20.04 4.15 15.04
CA MET A 148 21.07 5.15 14.74
C MET A 148 20.38 6.28 14.00
#